data_AF-A0A067FMX4-F1
#
_entry.id   AF-A0A067FMX4-F1
#
_cell.length_a   1.000
_cell.length_b   1.000
_cell.length_c   1.000
_cell.angle_alpha   90.00
_cell.angle_beta   90.00
_cell.angle_gamma   90.00
#
_symmetry.space_group_name_H-M   'P 1'
#
loop_
_entity.id
_entity.type
_entity.pdbx_description
1 polymer ?
#
loop_
_entity_poly.entity_id
_entity_poly.type
_entity_poly.pdbx_seq_one_letter_code
_entity_poly.pdbx_strand_id
1 'polypeptide(L)'
;MAGLIRSAAQRTLFSSYSATSKALINGLHCQSRNAISTFPFQSSPYSTDTITKSPFEANILRILRNEIEYQIEYAPPHQPATKFNSYTVEDQPGKQLMIMKAKYGEIEDIEIKVSMVDAVEVVPKPGDDSTGENVCV
;
A
#
# COMPACT_ATOMS: atom_id res chain seq x y z
N MET A 1 -16.65 -36.66 49.03
CA MET A 1 -17.94 -35.96 49.20
C MET A 1 -18.03 -34.91 48.08
N ALA A 2 -18.55 -35.23 46.90
CA ALA A 2 -19.96 -35.09 46.49
C ALA A 2 -20.52 -33.68 46.82
N GLY A 3 -21.02 -32.84 45.91
CA GLY A 3 -21.30 -32.96 44.49
C GLY A 3 -21.67 -31.60 43.85
N LEU A 4 -22.03 -31.69 42.56
CA LEU A 4 -22.49 -30.70 41.58
C LEU A 4 -23.61 -29.76 42.08
N ILE A 5 -23.81 -28.57 41.49
CA ILE A 5 -24.92 -28.25 40.57
C ILE A 5 -24.58 -27.01 39.72
N ARG A 6 -24.79 -27.14 38.40
CA ARG A 6 -24.81 -26.06 37.39
C ARG A 6 -26.11 -25.28 37.50
N SER A 7 -26.06 -23.98 37.25
CA SER A 7 -27.26 -23.20 36.91
C SER A 7 -27.00 -22.37 35.67
N ALA A 8 -27.59 -22.82 34.55
CA ALA A 8 -27.75 -22.04 33.33
C ALA A 8 -29.14 -21.39 33.37
N ALA A 9 -29.23 -20.09 33.14
CA ALA A 9 -30.46 -19.37 32.85
C ALA A 9 -30.14 -18.31 31.79
N GLN A 10 -30.42 -18.62 30.53
CA GLN A 10 -31.61 -18.23 29.77
C GLN A 10 -31.38 -16.94 28.97
N ARG A 11 -31.41 -17.11 27.64
CA ARG A 11 -31.46 -16.06 26.63
C ARG A 11 -32.80 -15.34 26.73
N THR A 12 -32.80 -14.01 26.69
CA THR A 12 -33.98 -13.22 26.35
C THR A 12 -33.66 -12.33 25.14
N LEU A 13 -34.40 -12.60 24.07
CA LEU A 13 -34.53 -11.73 22.91
C LEU A 13 -35.60 -10.66 23.20
N PHE A 14 -35.56 -9.60 22.40
CA PHE A 14 -36.51 -8.49 22.29
C PHE A 14 -36.38 -7.40 23.37
N SER A 15 -36.09 -6.16 22.98
CA SER A 15 -37.10 -5.27 22.39
C SER A 15 -36.49 -3.89 22.15
N SER A 16 -36.80 -3.34 20.98
CA SER A 16 -36.59 -1.95 20.61
C SER A 16 -37.31 -1.02 21.59
N TYR A 17 -36.61 0.00 22.08
CA TYR A 17 -37.26 1.22 22.54
C TYR A 17 -36.45 2.43 22.04
N SER A 18 -37.17 3.25 21.28
CA SER A 18 -36.78 4.61 20.93
C SER A 18 -36.68 5.44 22.22
N ALA A 19 -35.53 6.05 22.46
CA ALA A 19 -35.38 7.07 23.49
C ALA A 19 -34.60 8.25 22.88
N THR A 20 -35.34 9.29 22.54
CA THR A 20 -34.83 10.61 22.20
C THR A 20 -34.14 11.20 23.43
N SER A 21 -32.81 11.17 23.46
CA SER A 21 -32.02 11.91 24.45
C SER A 21 -31.37 13.12 23.79
N LYS A 22 -31.91 14.30 24.08
CA LYS A 22 -31.22 15.58 23.89
C LYS A 22 -30.23 15.72 25.03
N ALA A 23 -28.93 15.64 24.74
CA ALA A 23 -27.89 16.04 25.67
C ALA A 23 -26.90 16.93 24.92
N LEU A 24 -26.88 18.21 25.33
CA LEU A 24 -25.86 19.18 24.99
C LEU A 24 -24.53 18.71 25.59
N ILE A 25 -23.51 18.55 24.76
CA ILE A 25 -22.12 18.47 25.21
C ILE A 25 -21.39 19.60 24.49
N ASN A 26 -21.18 20.68 25.24
CA ASN A 26 -20.27 21.75 24.87
C ASN A 26 -18.84 21.19 24.81
N GLY A 27 -18.15 21.53 23.72
CA GLY A 27 -16.74 21.90 23.73
C GLY A 27 -15.73 20.81 24.10
N LEU A 28 -15.12 20.22 23.07
CA LEU A 28 -13.66 20.11 23.00
C LEU A 28 -13.26 20.26 21.54
N HIS A 29 -12.83 21.49 21.26
CA HIS A 29 -12.19 21.92 20.05
C HIS A 29 -10.82 21.23 19.94
N CYS A 30 -10.76 20.10 19.23
CA CYS A 30 -9.48 19.54 18.79
C CYS A 30 -9.10 20.22 17.46
N GLN A 31 -8.55 21.43 17.54
CA GLN A 31 -7.72 21.93 16.44
C GLN A 31 -6.40 21.15 16.48
N SER A 32 -6.30 20.10 15.67
CA SER A 32 -5.02 19.53 15.32
C SER A 32 -4.32 20.51 14.38
N ARG A 33 -3.48 21.38 14.95
CA ARG A 33 -2.50 22.15 14.19
C ARG A 33 -1.45 21.16 13.67
N ASN A 34 -1.71 20.57 12.52
CA ASN A 34 -0.68 19.81 11.82
C ASN A 34 0.23 20.83 11.13
N ALA A 35 1.46 20.92 11.64
CA ALA A 35 2.54 21.67 11.03
C ALA A 35 2.67 21.22 9.57
N ILE A 36 2.62 22.19 8.65
CA ILE A 36 2.86 21.98 7.23
C ILE A 36 4.33 21.58 7.09
N SER A 37 4.60 20.27 7.04
CA SER A 37 5.86 19.76 6.54
C SER A 37 5.79 19.82 5.02
N THR A 38 6.52 20.77 4.44
CA THR A 38 6.64 20.96 2.99
C THR A 38 7.46 19.82 2.39
N PHE A 39 6.87 18.65 2.25
CA PHE A 39 7.40 17.62 1.35
C PHE A 39 6.83 17.86 -0.06
N PRO A 40 7.62 17.84 -1.13
CA PRO A 40 7.19 18.20 -2.48
C PRO A 40 6.39 17.08 -3.17
N PHE A 41 5.93 16.06 -2.44
CA PHE A 41 4.88 15.20 -2.93
C PHE A 41 3.57 15.96 -2.82
N GLN A 42 3.29 16.77 -3.85
CA GLN A 42 1.93 17.16 -4.16
C GLN A 42 1.16 15.86 -4.38
N SER A 43 0.56 15.32 -3.32
CA SER A 43 -0.61 14.48 -3.48
C SER A 43 -1.61 15.40 -4.17
N SER A 44 -1.69 15.30 -5.49
CA SER A 44 -2.81 15.89 -6.23
C SER A 44 -4.06 15.53 -5.44
N PRO A 45 -4.89 16.50 -5.00
CA PRO A 45 -6.19 16.16 -4.48
C PRO A 45 -6.90 15.51 -5.65
N TYR A 46 -6.84 14.18 -5.72
CA TYR A 46 -7.53 13.36 -6.70
C TYR A 46 -8.90 13.97 -6.88
N SER A 47 -9.17 14.52 -8.06
CA SER A 47 -10.43 15.19 -8.40
C SER A 47 -11.55 14.42 -7.73
N THR A 48 -12.16 15.04 -6.72
CA THR A 48 -13.37 14.53 -6.11
C THR A 48 -14.51 14.85 -7.07
N ASP A 49 -14.43 14.29 -8.28
CA ASP A 49 -15.63 14.10 -9.07
C ASP A 49 -16.53 13.25 -8.19
N THR A 50 -17.71 13.80 -7.89
CA THR A 50 -18.71 13.21 -7.01
C THR A 50 -19.38 12.01 -7.68
N ILE A 51 -18.58 11.09 -8.22
CA ILE A 51 -19.02 9.77 -8.62
C ILE A 51 -19.32 9.05 -7.32
N THR A 52 -20.58 8.66 -7.16
CA THR A 52 -21.00 7.79 -6.06
C THR A 52 -20.28 6.46 -6.23
N LYS A 53 -19.15 6.31 -5.53
CA LYS A 53 -18.35 5.08 -5.55
C LYS A 53 -19.17 3.96 -4.94
N SER A 54 -19.13 2.78 -5.55
CA SER A 54 -19.78 1.60 -4.98
C SER A 54 -19.23 1.33 -3.57
N PRO A 55 -19.98 0.68 -2.67
CA PRO A 55 -19.47 0.31 -1.35
C PRO A 55 -18.16 -0.49 -1.41
N PHE A 56 -18.00 -1.32 -2.45
CA PHE A 56 -16.77 -2.07 -2.70
C PHE A 56 -15.59 -1.14 -3.02
N GLU A 57 -15.75 -0.26 -4.01
CA GLU A 57 -14.70 0.69 -4.41
C GLU A 57 -14.34 1.65 -3.26
N ALA A 58 -15.35 2.15 -2.53
CA ALA A 58 -15.14 3.00 -1.37
C ALA A 58 -14.30 2.30 -0.29
N ASN A 59 -14.54 1.00 -0.06
CA ASN A 59 -13.75 0.21 0.86
C ASN A 59 -12.29 0.04 0.40
N ILE A 60 -12.07 -0.28 -0.88
CA ILE A 60 -10.71 -0.40 -1.44
C ILE A 60 -9.95 0.91 -1.31
N LEU A 61 -10.56 2.04 -1.67
CA LEU A 61 -9.91 3.35 -1.57
C LEU A 61 -9.60 3.75 -0.14
N ARG A 62 -10.47 3.40 0.81
CA ARG A 62 -10.19 3.60 2.24
C ARG A 62 -8.94 2.84 2.66
N ILE A 63 -8.82 1.57 2.27
CA ILE A 63 -7.65 0.75 2.61
C ILE A 63 -6.38 1.35 2.00
N LEU A 64 -6.41 1.69 0.71
CA LEU A 64 -5.23 2.24 0.01
C LEU A 64 -4.79 3.58 0.60
N ARG A 65 -5.72 4.47 0.94
CA ARG A 65 -5.41 5.76 1.56
C ARG A 65 -4.75 5.58 2.92
N ASN A 66 -5.34 4.74 3.76
CA ASN A 66 -4.79 4.45 5.07
C ASN A 66 -3.39 3.86 4.97
N GLU A 67 -3.16 2.96 4.01
CA GLU A 67 -1.83 2.37 3.78
C GLU A 67 -0.82 3.43 3.33
N ILE A 68 -1.18 4.29 2.38
CA ILE A 68 -0.31 5.38 1.92
C ILE A 68 0.06 6.31 3.08
N GLU A 69 -0.93 6.75 3.86
CA GLU A 69 -0.71 7.61 5.03
C GLU A 69 0.20 6.93 6.06
N TYR A 70 -0.07 5.66 6.37
CA TYR A 70 0.77 4.86 7.28
C TYR A 70 2.21 4.78 6.79
N GLN A 71 2.45 4.48 5.50
CA GLN A 71 3.80 4.35 4.96
C GLN A 71 4.55 5.68 4.90
N ILE A 72 3.87 6.79 4.62
CA ILE A 72 4.48 8.13 4.65
C ILE A 72 5.05 8.44 6.04
N GLU A 73 4.33 8.07 7.11
CA GLU A 73 4.76 8.31 8.48
C GLU A 73 5.78 7.26 8.99
N TYR A 74 5.52 5.99 8.71
CA TYR A 74 6.32 4.87 9.21
C TYR A 74 7.65 4.71 8.48
N ALA A 75 7.66 4.86 7.15
CA ALA A 75 8.84 4.67 6.31
C ALA A 75 8.92 5.76 5.22
N PRO A 76 9.21 7.02 5.59
CA PRO A 76 9.33 8.11 4.64
C PRO A 76 10.32 7.78 3.51
N PRO A 77 10.01 8.07 2.23
CA PRO A 77 10.91 7.79 1.13
C PRO A 77 12.26 8.51 1.30
N HIS A 78 13.35 7.74 1.30
CA HIS A 78 14.70 8.29 1.29
C HIS A 78 15.13 8.66 -0.13
N GLN A 79 16.06 9.63 -0.23
CA GLN A 79 16.68 9.94 -1.50
C GLN A 79 17.46 8.70 -2.00
N PRO A 80 17.20 8.22 -3.24
CA PRO A 80 17.95 7.10 -3.80
C PRO A 80 19.45 7.40 -3.82
N ALA A 81 20.27 6.40 -3.51
CA ALA A 81 21.72 6.54 -3.59
C ALA A 81 22.14 6.77 -5.04
N THR A 82 22.96 7.79 -5.27
CA THR A 82 23.51 8.11 -6.61
C THR A 82 24.89 7.52 -6.84
N LYS A 83 25.48 6.89 -5.81
CA LYS A 83 26.78 6.24 -5.86
C LYS A 83 26.81 5.01 -4.96
N PHE A 84 27.57 4.01 -5.39
CA PHE A 84 27.90 2.83 -4.61
C PHE A 84 29.36 2.47 -4.89
N ASN A 85 30.25 2.62 -3.90
CA ASN A 85 31.70 2.53 -4.09
C ASN A 85 32.18 3.42 -5.25
N SER A 86 32.85 2.83 -6.25
CA SER A 86 33.31 3.50 -7.46
C SER A 86 32.24 3.62 -8.56
N TYR A 87 31.04 3.06 -8.34
CA TYR A 87 29.96 3.09 -9.32
C TYR A 87 29.07 4.32 -9.12
N THR A 88 28.72 4.98 -10.22
CA THR A 88 27.59 5.90 -10.28
C THR A 88 26.30 5.11 -10.48
N VAL A 89 25.28 5.43 -9.70
CA VAL A 89 23.99 4.74 -9.69
C VAL A 89 22.94 5.66 -10.27
N GLU A 90 22.26 5.18 -11.30
CA GLU A 90 21.13 5.83 -11.97
C GLU A 90 19.89 4.96 -11.78
N ASP A 91 18.93 5.42 -11.00
CA ASP A 91 17.61 4.80 -10.92
C ASP A 91 16.71 5.36 -12.03
N GLN A 92 15.88 4.51 -12.65
CA GLN A 92 14.83 4.93 -13.58
C GLN A 92 13.45 4.67 -12.95
N PRO A 93 12.93 5.63 -12.17
CA PRO A 93 11.62 5.51 -11.53
C PRO A 93 10.53 5.13 -12.52
N GLY A 94 9.65 4.22 -12.12
CA GLY A 94 8.55 3.70 -12.94
C GLY A 94 8.93 2.58 -13.90
N LYS A 95 10.23 2.37 -14.18
CA LYS A 95 10.69 1.24 -15.00
C LYS A 95 11.19 0.05 -14.19
N GLN A 96 11.32 0.20 -12.86
CA GLN A 96 11.93 -0.80 -11.98
C GLN A 96 13.33 -1.24 -12.48
N LEU A 97 14.09 -0.29 -13.04
CA LEU A 97 15.40 -0.51 -13.63
C LEU A 97 16.42 0.43 -12.99
N MET A 98 17.49 -0.15 -12.45
CA MET A 98 18.66 0.55 -11.94
C MET A 98 19.87 0.26 -12.81
N ILE A 99 20.65 1.28 -13.13
CA ILE A 99 21.89 1.17 -13.90
C ILE A 99 23.06 1.63 -13.02
N MET A 100 24.10 0.82 -12.94
CA MET A 100 25.34 1.16 -12.26
C MET A 100 26.47 1.24 -13.27
N LYS A 101 27.19 2.36 -13.31
CA LYS A 101 28.30 2.60 -14.23
C LYS A 101 29.59 2.85 -13.48
N ALA A 102 30.70 2.30 -13.94
CA ALA A 102 32.04 2.59 -13.44
C ALA A 102 33.06 2.53 -14.56
N LYS A 103 34.25 3.08 -14.33
CA LYS A 103 35.43 2.84 -15.17
C LYS A 103 36.46 2.03 -14.40
N TYR A 104 37.06 1.06 -15.06
CA TYR A 104 38.23 0.35 -14.55
C TYR A 104 39.49 0.83 -15.29
N GLY A 105 40.23 1.72 -14.63
CA GLY A 105 41.32 2.47 -15.25
C GLY A 105 40.81 3.34 -16.42
N GLU A 106 41.63 3.48 -17.45
CA GLU A 106 41.29 4.19 -18.70
C GLU A 106 40.81 3.24 -19.81
N ILE A 107 40.61 1.94 -19.49
CA ILE A 107 40.53 0.88 -20.49
C ILE A 107 39.10 0.33 -20.62
N GLU A 108 38.38 0.17 -19.51
CA GLU A 108 37.09 -0.52 -19.52
C GLU A 108 35.99 0.30 -18.85
N ASP A 109 34.87 0.44 -19.57
CA ASP A 109 33.62 0.99 -19.04
C ASP A 109 32.72 -0.18 -18.61
N ILE A 110 32.39 -0.24 -17.33
CA ILE A 110 31.56 -1.28 -16.73
C ILE A 110 30.14 -0.74 -16.55
N GLU A 111 29.14 -1.45 -17.08
CA GLU A 111 27.71 -1.14 -16.90
C GLU A 111 26.96 -2.37 -16.38
N ILE A 112 26.28 -2.22 -15.25
CA ILE A 112 25.45 -3.26 -14.63
C ILE A 112 24.01 -2.77 -14.66
N LYS A 113 23.11 -3.54 -15.28
CA LYS A 113 21.67 -3.28 -15.31
C LYS A 113 20.95 -4.26 -14.40
N VAL A 114 20.18 -3.72 -13.46
CA VAL A 114 19.40 -4.51 -12.50
C VAL A 114 17.92 -4.18 -12.67
N SER A 115 17.12 -5.18 -13.01
CA SER A 115 15.67 -5.08 -13.04
C SER A 115 15.10 -5.68 -11.76
N MET A 116 14.16 -4.99 -11.14
CA MET A 116 13.40 -5.49 -9.98
C MET A 116 12.09 -6.19 -10.40
N VAL A 117 11.88 -6.40 -11.70
CA VAL A 117 10.73 -7.16 -12.20
C VAL A 117 10.98 -8.64 -11.96
N ASP A 118 10.19 -9.25 -11.08
CA ASP A 118 10.15 -10.70 -10.93
C ASP A 118 9.60 -11.32 -12.23
N ALA A 119 10.42 -12.13 -12.90
CA ALA A 119 9.94 -12.94 -14.00
C ALA A 119 9.08 -14.06 -13.42
N VAL A 120 7.76 -13.99 -13.63
CA VAL A 120 6.90 -15.16 -13.42
C VAL A 120 7.25 -16.18 -14.51
N GLU A 121 8.13 -17.12 -14.20
CA GLU A 121 8.40 -18.25 -15.06
C GLU A 121 7.18 -19.17 -15.01
N VAL A 122 6.42 -19.20 -16.11
CA VAL A 122 5.37 -20.20 -16.29
C VAL A 122 6.07 -21.53 -16.52
N VAL A 123 6.30 -22.28 -15.45
CA VAL A 123 6.80 -23.66 -15.55
C VAL A 123 5.74 -24.46 -16.30
N PRO A 124 6.04 -24.98 -17.51
CA PRO A 124 5.10 -25.82 -18.23
C PRO A 124 4.79 -27.04 -17.35
N LYS A 125 3.51 -27.34 -17.14
CA LYS A 125 3.14 -28.61 -16.49
C LYS A 125 3.63 -29.73 -17.41
N PRO A 126 4.36 -30.74 -16.89
CA PRO A 126 4.72 -31.89 -17.71
C PRO A 126 3.43 -32.58 -18.18
N GLY A 127 3.20 -32.55 -19.50
CA GLY A 127 2.03 -33.15 -20.16
C GLY A 127 1.03 -32.17 -20.79
N ASP A 128 1.33 -30.86 -20.83
CA ASP A 128 0.51 -29.89 -21.58
C ASP A 128 1.16 -29.56 -22.94
N ASP A 129 0.93 -30.43 -23.92
CA ASP A 129 1.48 -30.35 -25.28
C ASP A 129 0.70 -29.36 -26.16
N SER A 130 0.00 -28.38 -25.56
CA SER A 130 -0.70 -27.35 -26.32
C SER A 130 0.33 -26.40 -26.93
N THR A 131 0.69 -26.71 -28.17
CA THR A 131 1.42 -25.83 -29.09
C THR A 131 0.57 -24.59 -29.31
N GLY A 132 0.70 -23.61 -28.41
CA GLY A 132 0.03 -22.32 -28.51
C GLY A 132 0.67 -21.53 -29.63
N GLU A 133 -0.01 -21.47 -30.78
CA GLU A 133 0.32 -20.55 -31.86
C GLU A 133 0.40 -19.13 -31.29
N ASN A 134 1.54 -18.48 -31.52
CA ASN A 134 1.71 -17.05 -31.30
C ASN A 134 0.79 -16.32 -32.27
N VAL A 135 -0.33 -15.79 -31.76
CA VAL A 135 -1.05 -14.71 -32.43
C VAL A 135 -0.53 -13.40 -31.84
N CYS A 136 0.33 -12.73 -32.59
CA CYS A 136 0.62 -11.33 -32.39
C CYS A 136 -0.68 -10.52 -32.58
N VAL A 137 -1.10 -9.77 -31.56
CA VAL A 137 -2.02 -8.63 -31.69
C VAL A 137 -1.29 -7.39 -31.21
#